data_AF-A0A976KWN7-F1
#
_entry.id   AF-A0A976KWN7-F1
#
_cell.length_a   1.000
_cell.length_b   1.000
_cell.length_c   1.000
_cell.angle_alpha   90.00
_cell.angle_beta   90.00
_cell.angle_gamma   90.00
#
_symmetry.space_group_name_H-M   'P 1'
#
loop_
_entity.id
_entity.type
_entity.pdbx_description
1 polymer ?
#
loop_
_entity_poly.entity_id
_entity_poly.type
_entity_poly.pdbx_seq_one_letter_code
_entity_poly.pdbx_strand_id
1 'polypeptide(L)' 'MEQAHRALSPRGILGVWSFSDDAGFARRLQRQGFEGRVERVSASRTGRGRYHYLWIGRRP' A
#
# COMPACT_ATOMS: atom_id res chain seq x y z
N MET A 1 -0.19 4.58 -10.61
CA MET A 1 0.55 3.36 -10.22
C MET A 1 1.70 3.08 -11.18
N GLU A 2 1.48 3.13 -12.50
CA GLU A 2 2.52 2.94 -13.50
C GLU A 2 3.79 3.78 -13.26
N GLN A 3 3.64 5.07 -12.96
CA GLN A 3 4.77 5.95 -12.63
C GLN A 3 5.54 5.50 -11.39
N ALA A 4 4.82 5.07 -10.33
CA ALA A 4 5.46 4.56 -9.11
C ALA A 4 6.21 3.25 -9.37
N HIS A 5 5.66 2.36 -10.19
CA HIS A 5 6.33 1.13 -10.58
C HIS A 5 7.63 1.45 -11.34
N ARG A 6 7.56 2.34 -12.35
CA ARG A 6 8.73 2.75 -13.15
C ARG A 6 9.82 3.43 -12.33
N ALA A 7 9.45 4.22 -11.32
CA ALA A 7 10.39 4.96 -10.47
C ALA A 7 11.20 4.07 -9.52
N LEU A 8 10.72 2.87 -9.19
CA LEU A 8 11.43 1.96 -8.29
C LEU A 8 12.46 1.13 -9.05
N SER A 9 13.62 0.89 -8.43
CA SER A 9 14.56 -0.13 -8.88
C SER A 9 13.97 -1.54 -8.72
N PRO A 10 14.54 -2.57 -9.39
CA PRO A 10 14.20 -3.96 -9.10
C PRO A 10 14.34 -4.23 -7.59
N ARG A 11 13.37 -4.97 -7.02
CA ARG A 11 13.23 -5.22 -5.58
C ARG A 11 12.91 -3.99 -4.71
N GLY A 12 12.66 -2.82 -5.32
CA GLY A 12 12.26 -1.61 -4.62
C GLY A 12 10.88 -1.73 -3.96
N ILE A 13 10.65 -0.97 -2.88
CA ILE A 13 9.43 -1.05 -2.08
C ILE A 13 8.57 0.20 -2.27
N LEU A 14 7.30 -0.01 -2.59
CA LEU A 14 6.25 1.00 -2.54
C LEU A 14 5.49 0.86 -1.22
N GLY A 15 5.50 1.90 -0.39
CA GLY A 15 4.66 2.02 0.81
C GLY A 15 3.59 3.09 0.61
N VAL A 16 2.32 2.75 0.85
CA VAL A 16 1.19 3.68 0.78
C VAL A 16 0.39 3.62 2.06
N TRP A 17 0.15 4.77 2.69
CA TRP A 17 -0.69 4.92 3.88
C TRP A 17 -2.02 5.61 3.52
N SER A 18 -3.12 5.14 4.09
CA SER A 18 -4.44 5.76 3.99
C SER A 18 -5.18 5.74 5.32
N PHE A 19 -5.99 6.78 5.50
CA PHE A 19 -6.94 6.90 6.60
C PHE A 19 -8.17 6.00 6.40
N SER A 20 -8.63 5.82 5.16
CA SER A 20 -9.82 5.04 4.83
C SER A 20 -9.46 3.76 4.07
N ASP A 21 -10.35 2.77 4.14
CA ASP A 21 -10.23 1.55 3.36
C ASP A 21 -10.43 1.85 1.87
N ASP A 22 -9.76 1.06 1.05
CA ASP A 22 -9.98 0.98 -0.39
C ASP A 22 -9.79 -0.48 -0.82
N ALA A 23 -10.88 -1.23 -0.80
CA ALA A 23 -10.89 -2.66 -1.15
C ALA A 23 -10.36 -2.93 -2.56
N GLY A 24 -10.41 -1.94 -3.47
CA GLY A 24 -9.90 -2.05 -4.84
C GLY A 24 -8.42 -1.73 -4.98
N PHE A 25 -7.78 -1.14 -3.97
CA PHE A 25 -6.39 -0.69 -4.04
C PHE A 25 -5.40 -1.84 -4.14
N ALA A 26 -5.60 -2.89 -3.34
CA ALA A 26 -4.77 -4.10 -3.40
C ALA A 26 -4.75 -4.73 -4.79
N ARG A 27 -5.93 -4.84 -5.43
CA ARG A 27 -6.07 -5.35 -6.79
C ARG A 27 -5.38 -4.44 -7.82
N ARG A 28 -5.39 -3.13 -7.62
CA ARG A 28 -4.67 -2.18 -8.50
C ARG A 28 -3.15 -2.34 -8.37
N LEU A 29 -2.62 -2.55 -7.16
CA LEU A 29 -1.19 -2.82 -6.95
C LEU A 29 -0.75 -4.11 -7.68
N GLN A 30 -1.48 -5.20 -7.49
CA GLN A 30 -1.19 -6.49 -8.15
C GLN A 30 -1.24 -6.38 -9.67
N ARG A 31 -2.28 -5.72 -10.22
CA ARG A 31 -2.40 -5.48 -11.67
C ARG A 31 -1.26 -4.65 -12.26
N GLN A 32 -0.53 -3.93 -11.43
CA GLN A 32 0.59 -3.08 -11.84
C GLN A 32 1.95 -3.77 -11.64
N GLY A 33 1.94 -5.05 -11.26
CA GLY A 33 3.16 -5.86 -11.13
C GLY A 33 3.79 -5.85 -9.75
N PHE A 34 3.17 -5.21 -8.75
CA PHE A 34 3.69 -5.24 -7.39
C PHE A 34 3.35 -6.54 -6.67
N GLU A 35 4.36 -7.15 -6.06
CA GLU A 35 4.23 -8.24 -5.09
C GLU A 35 3.93 -7.62 -3.71
N GLY A 36 2.64 -7.47 -3.38
CA GLY A 36 2.25 -6.74 -2.17
C GLY A 36 1.06 -7.32 -1.42
N ARG A 37 1.01 -7.01 -0.12
CA ARG A 37 -0.07 -7.37 0.81
C ARG A 37 -0.66 -6.11 1.44
N VAL A 38 -1.91 -6.21 1.90
CA VAL A 38 -2.57 -5.16 2.69
C VAL A 38 -2.34 -5.45 4.16
N GLU A 39 -1.85 -4.46 4.90
CA GLU A 39 -1.76 -4.53 6.36
C GLU A 39 -2.69 -3.48 6.96
N ARG A 40 -3.66 -3.96 7.74
CA ARG A 40 -4.52 -3.10 8.54
C ARG A 40 -3.83 -2.87 9.87
N VAL A 41 -3.42 -1.64 10.12
CA VAL A 41 -2.66 -1.28 11.32
C VAL A 41 -3.58 -0.55 12.29
N SER A 42 -3.52 -0.88 13.58
CA SER A 42 -4.26 -0.15 14.61
C SER A 42 -3.77 1.28 14.67
N ALA A 43 -4.70 2.24 14.70
CA ALA A 43 -4.34 3.63 14.97
C ALA A 43 -3.90 3.77 16.44
N SER A 44 -2.98 4.71 16.70
CA SER A 44 -2.59 5.10 18.06
C SER A 44 -3.81 5.59 18.86
N ARG A 45 -3.78 5.39 20.19
CA ARG A 45 -4.79 5.87 21.16
C ARG A 45 -5.09 7.38 21.10
N THR A 46 -4.27 8.17 20.40
CA THR A 46 -4.37 9.63 20.28
C THR A 46 -4.87 10.14 18.93
N GLY A 47 -5.13 9.26 17.95
CA GLY A 47 -5.52 9.63 16.59
C GLY A 47 -7.01 9.43 16.27
N ARG A 48 -7.56 10.26 15.38
CA ARG A 48 -8.92 10.08 14.82
C ARG A 48 -8.95 8.75 14.05
N GLY A 49 -9.89 7.86 14.37
CA GLY A 49 -10.11 6.59 13.64
C GLY A 49 -9.54 5.34 14.33
N ARG A 50 -10.18 4.18 14.10
CA ARG A 50 -9.84 2.90 14.77
C ARG A 50 -8.65 2.18 14.10
N TYR A 51 -8.40 2.43 12.81
CA TYR A 51 -7.38 1.76 12.01
C TYR A 51 -6.85 2.66 10.89
N HIS A 52 -5.63 2.38 10.43
CA HIS A 52 -5.07 2.86 9.18
C HIS A 52 -4.84 1.69 8.22
N TYR A 53 -4.83 1.99 6.92
CA TYR A 53 -4.55 1.01 5.88
C TYR A 53 -3.16 1.29 5.32
N LEU A 54 -2.27 0.32 5.43
CA LEU A 54 -0.94 0.35 4.86
C LEU A 54 -0.85 -0.69 3.74
N TRP A 55 -0.42 -0.27 2.56
CA TRP A 55 -0.10 -1.18 1.47
C TRP A 55 1.40 -1.16 1.23
N ILE A 56 1.99 -2.35 1.26
CA ILE A 56 3.41 -2.54 0.94
C ILE A 56 3.48 -3.46 -0.26
N GLY A 57 4.09 -2.97 -1.34
CA GLY A 57 4.29 -3.72 -2.58
C GLY A 57 5.74 -3.67 -3.02
N ARG A 58 6.33 -4.83 -3.31
CA ARG A 58 7.67 -4.93 -3.89
C ARG A 58 7.58 -4.94 -5.41
N ARG A 59 8.42 -4.15 -6.08
CA ARG A 59 8.66 -4.32 -7.51
C ARG A 59 9.53 -5.57 -7.73
N PRO A 60 9.16 -6.50 -8.63
CA PRO A 60 9.99 -7.65 -8.98
C PRO A 60 11.44 -7.27 -9.30
#